data_AF-A0A3C0NTM4-F1
#
_entry.id   AF-A0A3C0NTM4-F1
#
_cell.length_a   1.000
_cell.length_b   1.000
_cell.length_c   1.000
_cell.angle_alpha   90.00
_cell.angle_beta   90.00
_cell.angle_gamma   90.00
#
_symmetry.space_group_name_H-M   'P 1'
#
loop_
_entity.id
_entity.type
_entity.pdbx_description
1 polymer ?
#
loop_
_entity_poly.entity_id
_entity_poly.type
_entity_poly.pdbx_seq_one_letter_code
_entity_poly.pdbx_strand_id
1 'polypeptide(L)' 'MLIALYIMLGLALALGILLGYAALKFKVEGDPLIARIDAILPQTQCGQCGFPGCKPYATA' A
#
# COMPACT_ATOMS: atom_id res chain seq x y z
N MET A 1 37.49 10.48 -17.33
CA MET A 1 36.26 10.00 -18.02
C MET A 1 35.71 8.73 -17.38
N LEU A 2 36.48 7.64 -17.25
CA LEU A 2 36.01 6.37 -16.65
C LEU A 2 35.48 6.50 -15.21
N ILE A 3 36.12 7.31 -14.36
CA ILE A 3 35.68 7.52 -12.97
C ILE A 3 34.25 8.09 -12.90
N ALA A 4 33.93 9.07 -13.73
CA ALA A 4 32.58 9.65 -13.77
C ALA A 4 31.52 8.63 -14.19
N LEU A 5 31.84 7.76 -15.15
CA LEU A 5 30.98 6.66 -15.58
C LEU A 5 30.67 5.71 -14.42
N TYR A 6 31.70 5.28 -13.67
CA TYR A 6 31.52 4.39 -12.53
C TYR A 6 30.74 5.04 -11.37
N ILE A 7 30.95 6.32 -11.11
CA ILE A 7 30.20 7.06 -10.08
C ILE A 7 28.73 7.13 -10.44
N MET A 8 28.40 7.49 -11.69
CA MET A 8 27.01 7.56 -12.13
C MET A 8 26.34 6.18 -12.12
N LEU A 9 27.03 5.14 -12.59
CA LEU A 9 26.52 3.77 -12.57
C LEU A 9 26.28 3.28 -11.14
N GLY A 10 27.25 3.50 -10.24
CA GLY A 10 27.14 3.11 -8.84
C GLY A 10 25.99 3.81 -8.12
N LEU A 11 25.81 5.11 -8.36
CA LEU A 11 24.71 5.88 -7.76
C LEU A 11 23.35 5.42 -8.29
N ALA A 12 23.23 5.21 -9.61
CA ALA A 12 21.99 4.73 -10.22
C ALA A 12 21.58 3.36 -9.67
N LEU A 13 22.54 2.43 -9.54
CA LEU A 13 22.27 1.12 -8.94
C LEU A 13 21.92 1.21 -7.46
N ALA A 14 22.66 2.01 -6.69
CA ALA A 14 22.42 2.17 -5.26
C ALA A 14 21.01 2.73 -4.99
N LEU A 15 20.65 3.82 -5.66
CA LEU A 15 19.34 4.45 -5.51
C LEU A 15 18.21 3.55 -6.06
N GLY A 16 18.42 2.90 -7.20
CA GLY A 16 17.46 1.99 -7.79
C GLY A 16 17.16 0.79 -6.89
N ILE A 17 18.18 0.17 -6.32
CA ILE A 17 18.04 -0.95 -5.38
C ILE A 17 17.36 -0.48 -4.09
N LEU A 18 17.79 0.66 -3.53
CA LEU A 18 17.23 1.20 -2.31
C LEU A 18 15.73 1.50 -2.46
N LEU A 19 15.35 2.23 -3.52
CA LEU A 19 13.95 2.59 -3.79
C LEU A 19 13.11 1.36 -4.16
N GLY A 20 13.67 0.44 -4.95
CA GLY A 20 13.00 -0.82 -5.30
C GLY A 20 12.74 -1.69 -4.07
N TYR A 21 13.70 -1.81 -3.17
CA TYR A 21 13.52 -2.52 -1.90
C TYR A 21 12.47 -1.84 -1.02
N ALA A 22 12.50 -0.50 -0.92
CA ALA A 22 11.49 0.24 -0.16
C ALA A 22 10.07 0.02 -0.72
N ALA A 23 9.90 0.01 -2.04
CA ALA A 23 8.61 -0.25 -2.68
C ALA A 23 8.04 -1.64 -2.36
N LEU A 24 8.91 -2.66 -2.25
CA LEU A 24 8.51 -4.01 -1.85
C LEU A 24 8.22 -4.10 -0.35
N LYS A 25 9.08 -3.49 0.48
CA LYS A 25 8.99 -3.58 1.94
C LYS A 25 7.79 -2.81 2.51
N PHE A 26 7.45 -1.68 1.92
CA PHE A 26 6.36 -0.80 2.36
C PHE A 26 5.12 -0.90 1.47
N LYS A 27 4.96 -2.02 0.76
CA LYS A 27 3.74 -2.29 -0.02
C LYS A 27 2.55 -2.43 0.92
N VAL A 28 1.62 -1.47 0.86
CA VAL A 28 0.36 -1.51 1.60
C VAL A 28 -0.69 -2.22 0.75
N GLU A 29 -1.17 -3.38 1.19
CA GLU A 29 -2.11 -4.23 0.42
C GLU A 29 -3.56 -3.71 0.41
N GLY A 30 -3.91 -2.77 1.28
CA GLY A 30 -5.23 -2.16 1.35
C GLY A 30 -5.27 -0.99 2.34
N ASP A 31 -6.35 -0.21 2.30
CA ASP A 31 -6.48 0.94 3.20
C ASP A 31 -6.67 0.48 4.66
N PRO A 32 -5.71 0.77 5.57
CA PRO A 32 -5.83 0.39 6.97
C PRO A 32 -7.00 1.08 7.68
N LEU A 33 -7.50 2.20 7.15
CA LEU A 33 -8.67 2.90 7.69
C LEU A 33 -9.94 2.07 7.44
N ILE A 34 -10.13 1.58 6.23
CA ILE A 34 -11.26 0.73 5.85
C ILE A 34 -11.28 -0.54 6.69
N ALA A 35 -10.11 -1.16 6.92
CA ALA A 35 -10.00 -2.34 7.77
C ALA A 35 -10.40 -2.06 9.24
N ARG A 36 -10.07 -0.87 9.76
CA ARG A 36 -10.48 -0.47 11.12
C ARG A 36 -11.98 -0.20 11.21
N ILE A 37 -12.56 0.44 10.19
CA ILE A 37 -13.99 0.70 10.13
C ILE A 37 -14.75 -0.63 10.04
N ASP A 38 -14.33 -1.54 9.17
CA ASP A 38 -14.88 -2.89 9.04
C ASP A 38 -14.83 -3.65 10.38
N ALA A 39 -13.73 -3.55 11.13
CA ALA A 39 -13.59 -4.21 12.43
C ALA A 39 -14.55 -3.71 13.53
N ILE A 40 -15.04 -2.46 13.46
CA ILE A 40 -15.98 -1.88 14.43
C ILE A 40 -17.43 -2.15 14.02
N LEU A 41 -17.68 -2.43 12.74
CA LEU A 41 -19.01 -2.75 12.24
C LEU A 41 -19.52 -4.07 12.83
N PRO A 42 -20.84 -4.25 12.97
CA PRO A 42 -21.44 -5.42 13.61
C PRO A 42 -21.25 -6.72 12.80
N GLN A 43 -20.66 -6.65 11.59
CA GLN A 43 -20.41 -7.79 10.69
C GLN A 43 -21.66 -8.67 10.42
N THR A 44 -22.86 -8.12 10.62
CA THR A 44 -24.14 -8.83 10.46
C THR A 44 -24.62 -8.88 9.02
N GLN A 45 -23.98 -8.16 8.10
CA GLN A 45 -24.35 -8.07 6.68
C GLN A 45 -25.85 -7.78 6.47
N CYS A 46 -26.44 -6.94 7.34
CA CYS A 46 -27.88 -6.74 7.41
C CYS A 46 -28.48 -5.90 6.27
N GLY A 47 -27.64 -5.25 5.45
CA GLY A 47 -28.07 -4.43 4.30
C GLY A 47 -28.80 -3.13 4.64
N GLN A 48 -28.96 -2.78 5.93
CA GLN A 48 -29.75 -1.62 6.36
C GLN A 48 -29.13 -0.27 5.94
N CYS A 49 -27.82 -0.21 5.77
CA CYS A 49 -27.10 0.96 5.28
C CYS A 49 -27.15 1.12 3.74
N GLY A 50 -27.85 0.24 3.01
CA GLY A 50 -27.96 0.31 1.55
C GLY A 50 -26.79 -0.31 0.78
N PHE A 51 -25.87 -0.99 1.48
CA PHE A 51 -24.73 -1.71 0.90
C PHE A 51 -24.92 -3.22 1.00
N PRO A 52 -24.34 -4.02 0.08
CA PRO A 52 -24.44 -5.49 0.13
C PRO A 52 -23.70 -6.15 1.31
N GLY A 53 -23.03 -5.35 2.17
CA GLY A 53 -22.41 -5.81 3.41
C GLY A 53 -21.67 -4.68 4.16
N CYS A 54 -21.11 -5.00 5.32
CA CYS A 54 -20.33 -4.08 6.16
C CYS A 54 -19.01 -3.63 5.49
N LYS A 55 -18.31 -4.51 4.77
CA LYS A 55 -17.07 -4.15 4.08
C LYS A 55 -17.24 -3.14 2.94
N PRO A 56 -18.22 -3.27 2.02
CA PRO A 56 -18.55 -2.22 1.06
C PRO A 56 -19.01 -0.90 1.71
N TYR A 57 -19.67 -0.99 2.87
CA TYR A 57 -20.01 0.20 3.65
C TYR A 57 -18.76 0.88 4.24
N ALA A 58 -17.76 0.11 4.68
CA ALA A 58 -16.49 0.64 5.18
C ALA A 58 -15.63 1.32 4.09
N THR A 59 -15.89 1.02 2.81
CA THR A 59 -15.20 1.63 1.65
C THR A 59 -15.94 2.84 1.05
N ALA A 60 -17.14 3.15 1.52
CA ALA A 60 -18.05 4.14 0.94
C ALA A 60 -17.88 5.56 1.50
#